data_AF-X0S6V4-F1
#
_entry.id   AF-X0S6V4-F1
#
_cell.length_a   1.000
_cell.length_b   1.000
_cell.length_c   1.000
_cell.angle_alpha   90.00
_cell.angle_beta   90.00
_cell.angle_gamma   90.00
#
_symmetry.space_group_name_H-M   'P 1'
#
loop_
_entity.id
_entity.type
_entity.pdbx_description
1 polymer ?
#
loop_
_entity_poly.entity_id
_entity_poly.type
_entity_poly.pdbx_seq_one_letter_code
_entity_poly.pdbx_strand_id
1 'polypeptide(L)'
;QHIRPLFDTWCICRLFWGEVDVTAEEIVESLNHITGWGVTVDEALCTSEMIWNLTRCHYIERNRDNGRAFDYPPARSWEDKIPSGPGKGKGVTRDQIEQMLDEYYEARGWDKNGNPTREVLEDLGLVFAADNLEKLGFLGKPIPGGIPPVRGEKYKPKAF
;
A
#
# COMPACT_ATOMS: atom_id res chain seq x y z
N GLN A 1 3.28 -2.80 -1.09
CA GLN A 1 3.63 -2.86 0.35
C GLN A 1 2.92 -4.02 1.06
N HIS A 2 2.60 -5.10 0.34
CA HIS A 2 1.62 -6.11 0.76
C HIS A 2 1.97 -6.85 2.05
N ILE A 3 3.25 -7.08 2.37
CA ILE A 3 3.63 -7.82 3.59
C ILE A 3 3.99 -6.91 4.77
N ARG A 4 4.29 -5.63 4.52
CA ARG A 4 4.92 -4.76 5.54
C ARG A 4 4.02 -4.49 6.74
N PRO A 5 2.70 -4.18 6.57
CA PRO A 5 1.80 -4.02 7.70
C PRO A 5 1.78 -5.21 8.67
N LEU A 6 1.94 -6.45 8.16
CA LEU A 6 1.98 -7.64 9.02
C LEU A 6 3.13 -7.60 10.01
N PHE A 7 4.32 -7.16 9.56
CA PHE A 7 5.49 -7.04 10.43
C PHE A 7 5.23 -6.09 11.60
N ASP A 8 4.54 -4.98 11.32
CA ASP A 8 4.20 -3.99 12.35
C ASP A 8 3.13 -4.53 13.31
N THR A 9 2.13 -5.28 12.83
CA THR A 9 1.09 -5.84 13.70
C THR A 9 1.53 -7.05 14.51
N TRP A 10 2.45 -7.86 13.98
CA TRP A 10 3.00 -9.03 14.67
C TRP A 10 4.24 -8.69 15.50
N CYS A 11 4.69 -7.43 15.44
CA CYS A 11 5.88 -6.95 16.13
C CYS A 11 7.15 -7.75 15.74
N ILE A 12 7.27 -8.11 14.46
CA ILE A 12 8.41 -8.86 13.92
C ILE A 12 9.34 -7.90 13.20
N CYS A 13 10.64 -8.05 13.43
CA CYS A 13 11.63 -7.26 12.71
C CYS A 13 11.60 -7.58 11.21
N ARG A 14 11.25 -6.60 10.37
CA ARG A 14 11.20 -6.75 8.91
C ARG A 14 12.53 -7.17 8.25
N LEU A 15 13.66 -7.02 8.95
CA LEU A 15 14.98 -7.42 8.45
C LEU A 15 15.10 -8.94 8.33
N PHE A 16 14.28 -9.71 9.06
CA PHE A 16 14.19 -11.15 8.85
C PHE A 16 13.85 -11.47 7.39
N TRP A 17 12.89 -10.73 6.83
CA TRP A 17 12.49 -10.88 5.44
C TRP A 17 13.42 -10.18 4.44
N GLY A 18 13.88 -8.97 4.79
CA GLY A 18 14.67 -8.13 3.88
C GLY A 18 16.13 -8.50 3.73
N GLU A 19 16.77 -9.05 4.77
CA GLU A 19 18.23 -9.16 4.86
C GLU A 19 18.75 -10.57 5.18
N VAL A 20 17.95 -11.41 5.87
CA VAL A 20 18.35 -12.77 6.26
C VAL A 20 17.43 -13.84 5.67
N ASP A 21 16.74 -13.48 4.60
CA ASP A 21 15.98 -14.35 3.71
C ASP A 21 14.80 -15.13 4.27
N VAL A 22 14.32 -14.82 5.48
CA VAL A 22 13.10 -15.44 6.04
C VAL A 22 11.88 -15.11 5.17
N THR A 23 11.17 -16.14 4.76
CA THR A 23 10.03 -16.05 3.84
C THR A 23 8.73 -15.68 4.56
N ALA A 24 7.71 -15.30 3.80
CA ALA A 24 6.39 -15.01 4.38
C ALA A 24 5.75 -16.27 4.99
N GLU A 25 6.00 -17.40 4.34
CA GLU A 25 5.60 -18.75 4.72
C GLU A 25 6.15 -19.12 6.11
N GLU A 26 7.46 -18.98 6.32
CA GLU A 26 8.11 -19.27 7.59
C GLU A 26 7.59 -18.38 8.73
N ILE A 27 7.27 -17.12 8.43
CA ILE A 27 6.72 -16.19 9.42
C ILE A 27 5.29 -16.60 9.82
N VAL A 28 4.45 -16.96 8.84
CA VAL A 28 3.08 -17.42 9.07
C VAL A 28 3.05 -18.77 9.80
N GLU A 29 3.95 -19.69 9.43
CA GLU A 29 4.13 -20.98 10.13
C GLU A 29 4.50 -20.75 11.60
N SER A 30 5.47 -19.86 11.85
CA SER A 30 5.86 -19.49 13.22
C SER A 30 4.70 -18.89 14.01
N LEU A 31 3.91 -18.01 13.40
CA LEU A 31 2.72 -17.44 14.03
C LEU A 31 1.70 -18.52 14.40
N ASN A 32 1.47 -19.49 13.51
CA ASN A 32 0.55 -20.59 13.76
C ASN A 32 1.02 -21.49 14.90
N HIS A 33 2.33 -21.73 15.03
CA HIS A 33 2.87 -22.46 16.17
C HIS A 33 2.68 -21.72 17.50
N ILE A 34 2.78 -20.39 17.50
CA ILE A 34 2.62 -19.58 18.71
C ILE A 34 1.14 -19.46 19.13
N THR A 35 0.25 -19.23 18.16
CA THR A 35 -1.14 -18.81 18.42
C THR A 35 -2.16 -19.93 18.26
N GLY A 36 -1.85 -20.96 17.48
CA GLY A 36 -2.79 -22.01 17.08
C GLY A 36 -3.87 -21.56 16.11
N TRP A 37 -3.77 -20.37 15.50
CA TRP A 37 -4.84 -19.81 14.66
C TRP A 37 -5.05 -20.52 13.32
N GLY A 38 -4.01 -21.18 12.79
CA GLY A 38 -4.11 -21.94 11.54
C GLY A 38 -4.36 -21.05 10.32
N VAL A 39 -3.87 -19.81 10.32
CA VAL A 39 -4.02 -18.87 9.21
C VAL A 39 -3.12 -19.26 8.04
N THR A 40 -3.62 -19.11 6.83
CA THR A 40 -2.84 -19.27 5.59
C THR A 40 -2.05 -18.00 5.28
N VAL A 41 -1.05 -18.12 4.40
CA VAL A 41 -0.26 -16.97 3.94
C VAL A 41 -1.13 -15.96 3.20
N ASP A 42 -2.09 -16.42 2.41
CA ASP A 42 -2.97 -15.55 1.63
C ASP A 42 -3.94 -14.78 2.55
N GLU A 43 -4.48 -15.42 3.59
CA GLU A 43 -5.29 -14.75 4.63
C GLU A 43 -4.48 -13.70 5.40
N ALA A 44 -3.22 -14.00 5.72
CA ALA A 44 -2.33 -13.03 6.35
C ALA A 44 -2.07 -11.82 5.42
N LEU A 45 -1.75 -12.07 4.16
CA LEU A 45 -1.51 -10.99 3.20
C LEU A 45 -2.78 -10.19 2.89
N CYS A 46 -3.95 -10.81 2.88
CA CYS A 46 -5.24 -10.13 2.81
C CYS A 46 -5.47 -9.23 4.03
N THR A 47 -5.17 -9.72 5.24
CA THR A 47 -5.22 -8.92 6.48
C THR A 47 -4.31 -7.69 6.38
N SER A 48 -3.13 -7.85 5.80
CA SER A 48 -2.21 -6.74 5.53
C SER A 48 -2.77 -5.70 4.57
N GLU A 49 -3.45 -6.14 3.50
CA GLU A 49 -4.13 -5.26 2.55
C GLU A 49 -5.28 -4.48 3.20
N MET A 50 -6.05 -5.14 4.07
CA MET A 50 -7.07 -4.51 4.89
C MET A 50 -6.46 -3.42 5.78
N ILE A 51 -5.36 -3.69 6.48
CA ILE A 51 -4.67 -2.70 7.33
C ILE A 51 -4.18 -1.50 6.52
N TRP A 52 -3.59 -1.74 5.33
CA TRP A 52 -3.10 -0.67 4.47
C TRP A 52 -4.24 0.26 4.01
N ASN A 53 -5.36 -0.32 3.57
CA ASN A 53 -6.53 0.44 3.12
C ASN A 53 -7.24 1.16 4.28
N LEU A 54 -7.37 0.51 5.44
CA LEU A 54 -7.94 1.15 6.63
C LEU A 54 -7.09 2.34 7.10
N THR A 55 -5.76 2.20 7.06
CA THR A 55 -4.84 3.30 7.38
C THR A 55 -5.03 4.47 6.41
N ARG A 56 -5.20 4.19 5.11
CA ARG A 56 -5.49 5.22 4.10
C ARG A 56 -6.82 5.93 4.38
N CYS A 57 -7.88 5.18 4.70
CA CYS A 57 -9.18 5.75 5.05
C CYS A 57 -9.08 6.67 6.27
N HIS A 58 -8.41 6.19 7.33
CA HIS A 58 -8.18 6.98 8.54
C HIS A 58 -7.41 8.27 8.25
N TYR A 59 -6.38 8.20 7.41
CA TYR A 59 -5.58 9.35 7.02
C TYR A 59 -6.40 10.41 6.28
N ILE A 60 -7.18 10.00 5.26
CA ILE A 60 -8.08 10.91 4.52
C ILE A 60 -9.11 11.52 5.45
N GLU A 61 -9.74 10.71 6.31
CA GLU A 61 -10.73 11.17 7.28
C GLU A 61 -10.17 12.28 8.18
N ARG A 62 -8.95 12.09 8.70
CA ARG A 62 -8.34 13.04 9.63
C ARG A 62 -7.86 14.32 8.98
N ASN A 63 -7.33 14.23 7.76
CA ASN A 63 -6.75 15.39 7.07
C ASN A 63 -7.78 16.16 6.23
N ARG A 64 -8.97 15.60 5.98
CA ARG A 64 -10.09 16.25 5.27
C ARG A 64 -9.71 16.72 3.85
N ASP A 65 -8.89 15.94 3.16
CA ASP A 65 -8.57 16.16 1.74
C ASP A 65 -8.26 14.83 1.06
N ASN A 66 -8.29 14.84 -0.27
CA ASN A 66 -7.96 13.70 -1.10
C ASN A 66 -6.55 13.21 -0.84
N GLY A 67 -6.38 11.89 -0.89
CA GLY A 67 -5.10 11.27 -0.57
C GLY A 67 -3.94 11.73 -1.47
N ARG A 68 -4.20 12.01 -2.75
CA ARG A 68 -3.19 12.50 -3.71
C ARG A 68 -2.53 13.81 -3.29
N ALA A 69 -3.23 14.68 -2.55
CA ALA A 69 -2.66 15.92 -2.06
C ALA A 69 -1.43 15.69 -1.16
N PHE A 70 -1.32 14.50 -0.55
CA PHE A 70 -0.30 14.16 0.45
C PHE A 70 0.76 13.18 -0.04
N ASP A 71 0.63 12.63 -1.25
CA ASP A 71 1.50 11.55 -1.72
C ASP A 71 2.69 12.05 -2.56
N TYR A 72 2.84 13.36 -2.72
CA TYR A 72 3.97 13.92 -3.45
C TYR A 72 5.25 13.92 -2.62
N PRO A 73 6.41 13.56 -3.21
CA PRO A 73 7.68 13.77 -2.55
C PRO A 73 7.98 15.27 -2.42
N PRO A 74 9.06 15.66 -1.71
CA PRO A 74 9.51 17.04 -1.69
C PRO A 74 9.82 17.56 -3.11
N ALA A 75 9.60 18.85 -3.37
CA ALA A 75 9.79 19.46 -4.70
C ALA A 75 11.20 19.25 -5.29
N ARG A 76 12.21 19.20 -4.42
CA ARG A 76 13.59 18.84 -4.75
C ARG A 76 13.69 17.56 -5.59
N SER A 77 12.80 16.58 -5.38
CA SER A 77 12.83 15.32 -6.11
C SER A 77 12.62 15.47 -7.62
N TRP A 78 11.91 16.51 -8.09
CA TRP A 78 11.71 16.77 -9.52
C TRP A 78 12.31 18.09 -10.02
N GLU A 79 12.55 19.06 -9.15
CA GLU A 79 13.19 20.34 -9.49
C GLU A 79 14.71 20.21 -9.63
N ASP A 80 15.35 19.45 -8.75
CA ASP A 80 16.80 19.30 -8.74
C ASP A 80 17.24 18.07 -9.53
N LYS A 81 18.28 18.23 -10.33
CA LYS A 81 19.01 17.10 -10.92
C LYS A 81 20.21 16.75 -10.06
N ILE A 82 20.59 15.47 -10.07
CA ILE A 82 21.75 14.98 -9.32
C ILE A 82 22.99 15.77 -9.76
N PRO A 83 23.73 16.41 -8.83
CA PRO A 83 24.78 17.38 -9.20
C PRO A 83 26.08 16.74 -9.67
N SER A 84 26.40 15.52 -9.20
CA SER A 84 27.69 14.87 -9.45
C SER A 84 27.60 13.33 -9.37
N GLY A 85 28.70 12.65 -9.70
CA GLY A 85 28.80 11.19 -9.67
C GLY A 85 28.09 10.49 -10.84
N PRO A 86 27.94 9.15 -10.78
CA PRO A 86 27.39 8.33 -11.88
C PRO A 86 25.94 8.68 -12.26
N GLY A 87 25.19 9.31 -11.35
CA GLY A 87 23.82 9.75 -11.57
C GLY A 87 23.69 11.18 -12.09
N LYS A 88 24.80 11.91 -12.32
CA LYS A 88 24.76 13.34 -12.66
C LYS A 88 23.76 13.65 -13.78
N GLY A 89 22.94 14.67 -13.57
CA GLY A 89 21.92 15.12 -14.51
C GLY A 89 20.63 14.30 -14.52
N LYS A 90 20.60 13.13 -13.87
CA LYS A 90 19.37 12.34 -13.70
C LYS A 90 18.49 12.95 -12.59
N GLY A 91 17.20 12.69 -12.69
CA GLY A 91 16.17 13.08 -11.73
C GLY A 91 14.81 12.87 -12.36
N VAL A 92 13.80 12.54 -11.55
CA VAL A 92 12.44 12.35 -12.05
C VAL A 92 11.84 13.68 -12.51
N THR A 93 10.85 13.63 -13.41
CA THR A 93 10.05 14.80 -13.77
C THR A 93 8.75 14.81 -12.99
N ARG A 94 8.06 15.95 -12.99
CA ARG A 94 6.74 16.04 -12.39
C ARG A 94 5.75 15.07 -13.05
N ASP A 95 5.75 15.02 -14.39
CA ASP A 95 4.86 14.13 -15.15
C ASP A 95 5.12 12.64 -14.84
N GLN A 96 6.38 12.25 -14.65
CA GLN A 96 6.72 10.89 -14.21
C GLN A 96 6.14 10.58 -12.83
N ILE A 97 6.17 11.54 -11.90
CA ILE A 97 5.54 11.36 -10.58
C ILE A 97 4.03 11.22 -10.71
N GLU A 98 3.38 12.06 -11.52
CA GLU A 98 1.93 11.95 -11.75
C GLU A 98 1.56 10.58 -12.34
N GLN A 99 2.33 10.09 -13.32
CA GLN A 99 2.13 8.78 -13.91
C GLN A 99 2.34 7.66 -12.88
N MET A 100 3.41 7.70 -12.10
CA MET A 100 3.68 6.69 -11.06
C MET A 100 2.60 6.67 -9.98
N LEU A 101 2.01 7.82 -9.64
CA LEU A 101 0.88 7.89 -8.71
C LEU A 101 -0.38 7.27 -9.31
N ASP A 102 -0.69 7.58 -10.59
CA ASP A 102 -1.82 6.95 -11.30
C ASP A 102 -1.69 5.42 -11.33
N GLU A 103 -0.51 4.91 -11.70
CA GLU A 103 -0.22 3.47 -11.73
C GLU A 103 -0.31 2.83 -10.33
N TYR A 104 0.18 3.53 -9.30
CA TYR A 104 0.08 3.05 -7.92
C TYR A 104 -1.37 2.98 -7.44
N TYR A 105 -2.18 4.00 -7.73
CA TYR A 105 -3.60 4.01 -7.34
C TYR A 105 -4.39 2.94 -8.07
N GLU A 106 -4.17 2.77 -9.38
CA GLU A 106 -4.79 1.69 -10.14
C GLU A 106 -4.44 0.31 -9.55
N ALA A 107 -3.16 0.06 -9.27
CA ALA A 107 -2.71 -1.20 -8.64
C ALA A 107 -3.31 -1.43 -7.25
N ARG A 108 -3.69 -0.36 -6.54
CA ARG A 108 -4.36 -0.43 -5.23
C ARG A 108 -5.88 -0.49 -5.31
N GLY A 109 -6.46 -0.21 -6.47
CA GLY A 109 -7.90 -0.08 -6.62
C GLY A 109 -8.41 1.22 -6.00
N TRP A 110 -7.62 2.27 -6.12
CA TRP A 110 -7.95 3.62 -5.69
C TRP A 110 -8.22 4.47 -6.92
N ASP A 111 -9.03 5.51 -6.75
CA ASP A 111 -9.30 6.44 -7.83
C ASP A 111 -8.10 7.38 -8.09
N LYS A 112 -8.22 8.23 -9.12
CA LYS A 112 -7.16 9.19 -9.47
C LYS A 112 -6.89 10.24 -8.39
N ASN A 113 -7.76 10.40 -7.41
CA ASN A 113 -7.53 11.28 -6.27
C ASN A 113 -6.80 10.55 -5.12
N GLY A 114 -6.44 9.28 -5.31
CA GLY A 114 -5.78 8.47 -4.31
C GLY A 114 -6.72 7.96 -3.21
N ASN A 115 -8.03 7.93 -3.47
CA ASN A 115 -9.02 7.49 -2.50
C ASN A 115 -9.49 6.05 -2.81
N PRO A 116 -9.61 5.16 -1.80
CA PRO A 116 -10.10 3.80 -2.03
C PRO A 116 -11.54 3.77 -2.54
N THR A 117 -11.85 2.88 -3.50
CA THR A 117 -13.23 2.71 -3.98
C THR A 117 -14.07 1.86 -3.04
N ARG A 118 -15.40 1.96 -3.19
CA ARG A 118 -16.34 1.13 -2.41
C ARG A 118 -16.11 -0.36 -2.64
N GLU A 119 -15.90 -0.80 -3.88
CA GLU A 119 -15.70 -2.24 -4.16
C GLU A 119 -14.48 -2.78 -3.43
N VAL A 120 -13.38 -2.01 -3.38
CA VAL A 120 -12.16 -2.40 -2.68
C VAL A 120 -12.36 -2.52 -1.18
N LEU A 121 -13.04 -1.56 -0.57
CA LEU A 121 -13.26 -1.53 0.86
C LEU A 121 -14.23 -2.62 1.31
N GLU A 122 -15.29 -2.88 0.55
CA GLU A 122 -16.25 -3.94 0.87
C GLU A 122 -15.62 -5.34 0.76
N ASP A 123 -14.80 -5.58 -0.27
CA ASP A 123 -14.03 -6.83 -0.43
C ASP A 123 -13.09 -7.10 0.75
N LEU A 124 -12.52 -6.03 1.34
CA LEU A 124 -11.65 -6.12 2.52
C LEU A 124 -12.43 -6.11 3.86
N GLY A 125 -13.76 -6.17 3.85
CA GLY A 125 -14.59 -6.13 5.06
C GLY A 125 -14.65 -4.76 5.74
N LEU A 126 -14.32 -3.68 5.03
CA LEU A 126 -14.22 -2.30 5.53
C LEU A 126 -15.44 -1.44 5.15
N VAL A 127 -16.64 -2.03 5.11
CA VAL A 127 -17.90 -1.33 4.76
C VAL A 127 -18.07 -0.04 5.57
N PHE A 128 -17.79 -0.08 6.88
CA PHE A 128 -17.89 1.08 7.76
C PHE A 128 -16.97 2.24 7.34
N ALA A 129 -15.79 1.93 6.81
CA ALA A 129 -14.84 2.94 6.35
C ALA A 129 -15.31 3.54 5.03
N ALA A 130 -15.87 2.72 4.12
CA ALA A 130 -16.48 3.18 2.88
C ALA A 130 -17.62 4.18 3.15
N ASP A 131 -18.53 3.82 4.05
CA ASP A 131 -19.66 4.67 4.45
C ASP A 131 -19.20 5.98 5.08
N ASN A 132 -18.11 5.95 5.86
CA ASN A 132 -17.55 7.16 6.45
C ASN A 132 -16.95 8.08 5.39
N LEU A 133 -16.14 7.55 4.47
CA LEU A 133 -15.57 8.34 3.38
C LEU A 133 -16.65 8.90 2.46
N GLU A 134 -17.73 8.15 2.21
CA GLU A 134 -18.87 8.61 1.42
C GLU A 134 -19.57 9.81 2.06
N LYS A 135 -19.86 9.73 3.36
CA LYS A 135 -20.45 10.84 4.14
C LYS A 135 -19.57 12.10 4.11
N LEU A 136 -18.26 11.92 4.04
CA LEU A 136 -17.28 13.00 4.00
C LEU A 136 -17.00 13.52 2.58
N GLY A 137 -17.52 12.85 1.54
CA GLY A 137 -17.28 13.21 0.14
C GLY A 137 -15.91 12.79 -0.40
N PHE A 138 -15.21 11.86 0.26
CA PHE A 138 -13.88 11.36 -0.13
C PHE A 138 -13.87 9.88 -0.53
N LEU A 139 -15.02 9.25 -0.74
CA LEU A 139 -15.07 7.89 -1.28
C LEU A 139 -14.55 7.90 -2.73
N GLY A 140 -13.64 6.98 -3.04
CA GLY A 140 -13.06 6.86 -4.37
C GLY A 140 -14.10 6.45 -5.41
N LYS A 141 -13.97 7.01 -6.61
CA LYS A 141 -14.82 6.63 -7.76
C LYS A 141 -14.43 5.24 -8.28
N PRO A 142 -15.39 4.42 -8.74
CA PRO A 142 -15.11 3.13 -9.37
C PRO A 142 -14.08 3.24 -10.50
N ILE A 143 -13.12 2.32 -10.53
CA ILE A 143 -12.08 2.27 -11.57
C ILE A 143 -12.40 1.24 -12.66
N PRO A 144 -11.97 1.46 -13.91
CA PRO A 144 -12.04 0.42 -14.94
C PRO A 144 -11.30 -0.83 -14.48
N GLY A 145 -11.94 -2.00 -14.55
CA GLY A 145 -11.37 -3.27 -14.10
C GLY A 145 -11.72 -3.66 -12.66
N GLY A 146 -12.29 -2.76 -11.86
CA GLY A 146 -12.79 -3.07 -10.52
C GLY A 146 -11.68 -3.38 -9.51
N ILE A 147 -11.80 -4.50 -8.80
CA ILE A 147 -10.85 -4.93 -7.77
C ILE A 147 -9.55 -5.44 -8.45
N PRO A 148 -8.37 -4.86 -8.16
CA PRO A 148 -7.12 -5.30 -8.79
C PRO A 148 -6.74 -6.73 -8.37
N PRO A 149 -6.11 -7.50 -9.28
CA PRO A 149 -5.71 -8.88 -9.02
C PRO A 149 -4.47 -9.01 -8.10
N VAL A 150 -3.65 -7.95 -8.00
CA VAL A 150 -2.31 -7.95 -7.35
C VAL A 150 -2.39 -7.87 -5.81
N ARG A 151 -3.47 -8.36 -5.19
CA ARG A 151 -3.60 -8.33 -3.72
C ARG A 151 -2.89 -9.51 -3.09
N GLY A 152 -2.02 -9.20 -2.13
CA GLY A 152 -1.26 -10.21 -1.41
C GLY A 152 -0.18 -10.89 -2.26
N GLU A 153 0.30 -10.24 -3.33
CA GLU A 153 1.41 -10.79 -4.07
C GLU A 153 2.69 -10.82 -3.24
N LYS A 154 3.37 -11.97 -3.29
CA LYS A 154 4.65 -12.23 -2.64
C LYS A 154 5.79 -11.57 -3.42
N TYR A 155 5.85 -10.25 -3.42
CA TYR A 155 6.96 -9.55 -4.04
C TYR A 155 8.15 -9.46 -3.07
N LYS A 156 9.06 -10.43 -3.13
CA LYS A 156 10.39 -10.29 -2.54
C LYS A 156 11.29 -9.62 -3.59
N PRO A 157 11.66 -8.33 -3.44
CA PRO A 157 12.71 -7.78 -4.27
C PRO A 157 13.96 -8.63 -4.02
N LYS A 158 14.60 -9.15 -5.08
CA LYS A 158 15.88 -9.86 -4.92
C LYS A 158 16.85 -8.90 -4.22
N ALA A 159 17.32 -9.29 -3.04
CA ALA A 159 18.39 -8.59 -2.36
C ALA A 159 19.71 -8.94 -3.08
N PHE A 160 19.96 -8.19 -4.15
CA PHE A 160 21.15 -8.25 -5.03
C PHE A 160 21.36 -9.55 -5.83
#